data_AF-A0A947V8X1-F1
#
_entry.id   AF-A0A947V8X1-F1
#
_cell.length_a   1.000
_cell.length_b   1.000
_cell.length_c   1.000
_cell.angle_alpha   90.00
_cell.angle_beta   90.00
_cell.angle_gamma   90.00
#
_symmetry.space_group_name_H-M   'P 1'
#
loop_
_entity.id
_entity.type
_entity.pdbx_description
1 polymer ?
#
loop_
_entity_poly.entity_id
_entity_poly.type
_entity_poly.pdbx_seq_one_letter_code
_entity_poly.pdbx_strand_id
1 'polypeptide(L)'
;MSANYRPVAVLIILLGCLAAAAASLVPFYGVAYVIDGIALAAVLTPFAIYGMFIESLRGPWLLASGLVLLGITLAVVIDERYLDYDGYRDATLYWVPLLAVAIVLPIAYIFGKREPYT
;
A
#
# COMPACT_ATOMS: atom_id res chain seq x y z
N MET A 1 -1.33 16.58 -24.23
CA MET A 1 -1.92 15.25 -24.05
C MET A 1 -1.66 14.83 -22.60
N SER A 2 -2.63 14.95 -21.71
CA SER A 2 -2.42 14.57 -20.29
C SER A 2 -2.18 13.07 -20.23
N ALA A 3 -1.02 12.64 -19.71
CA ALA A 3 -0.73 11.22 -19.57
C ALA A 3 -1.78 10.52 -18.70
N ASN A 4 -2.27 9.36 -19.16
CA ASN A 4 -3.24 8.56 -18.42
C ASN A 4 -2.50 7.66 -17.42
N TYR A 5 -2.56 7.99 -16.13
CA TYR A 5 -1.87 7.28 -15.06
C TYR A 5 -2.66 6.10 -14.47
N ARG A 6 -3.89 5.84 -14.94
CA ARG A 6 -4.74 4.77 -14.41
C ARG A 6 -4.13 3.36 -14.52
N PRO A 7 -3.52 2.97 -15.66
CA PRO A 7 -2.87 1.65 -15.76
C PRO A 7 -1.75 1.49 -14.72
N VAL A 8 -1.00 2.58 -14.46
CA VAL A 8 0.09 2.58 -13.48
C VAL A 8 -0.45 2.48 -12.07
N ALA A 9 -1.56 3.15 -11.74
CA ALA A 9 -2.21 3.00 -10.45
C ALA A 9 -2.68 1.56 -10.19
N VAL A 10 -3.19 0.86 -11.21
CA VAL A 10 -3.54 -0.56 -11.10
C VAL A 10 -2.31 -1.42 -10.87
N LEU A 11 -1.20 -1.17 -11.58
CA LEU A 11 0.06 -1.87 -11.34
C LEU A 11 0.56 -1.67 -9.91
N ILE A 12 0.47 -0.46 -9.37
CA ILE A 12 0.82 -0.16 -7.98
C ILE A 12 -0.01 -0.98 -7.01
N ILE A 13 -1.33 -1.09 -7.23
CA ILE A 13 -2.21 -1.93 -6.41
C ILE A 13 -1.81 -3.39 -6.51
N LEU A 14 -1.54 -3.91 -7.71
CA LEU A 14 -1.10 -5.30 -7.89
C LEU A 14 0.21 -5.58 -7.16
N LEU A 15 1.17 -4.66 -7.21
CA LEU A 15 2.42 -4.77 -6.45
C LEU A 15 2.16 -4.73 -4.94
N GLY A 16 1.22 -3.91 -4.49
CA GLY A 16 0.75 -3.89 -3.10
C GLY A 16 0.12 -5.21 -2.67
N CYS A 17 -0.70 -5.83 -3.52
CA CYS A 17 -1.27 -7.16 -3.27
C CYS A 17 -0.17 -8.23 -3.16
N LEU A 18 0.86 -8.17 -4.02
CA LEU A 18 2.01 -9.08 -3.93
C LEU A 18 2.80 -8.88 -2.64
N ALA A 19 3.01 -7.63 -2.21
CA ALA A 19 3.64 -7.30 -0.95
C ALA A 19 2.82 -7.83 0.25
N ALA A 20 1.49 -7.72 0.21
CA ALA A 20 0.60 -8.25 1.23
C ALA A 20 0.67 -9.78 1.32
N ALA A 21 0.66 -10.46 0.18
CA ALA A 21 0.84 -11.91 0.13
C ALA A 21 2.20 -12.31 0.72
N ALA A 22 3.27 -11.65 0.31
CA ALA A 22 4.63 -11.88 0.80
C ALA A 22 4.76 -11.68 2.32
N ALA A 23 4.18 -10.59 2.84
CA ALA A 23 4.17 -10.31 4.28
C ALA A 23 3.37 -11.35 5.05
N SER A 24 2.20 -11.76 4.55
CA SER A 24 1.34 -12.72 5.24
C SER A 24 1.91 -14.13 5.36
N LEU A 25 2.82 -14.53 4.46
CA LEU A 25 3.41 -15.87 4.46
C LEU A 25 4.53 -15.96 5.49
N VAL A 26 4.22 -16.46 6.68
CA VAL A 26 5.12 -16.54 7.83
C VAL A 26 5.61 -17.98 8.07
N PRO A 27 6.90 -18.23 8.36
CA PRO A 27 7.39 -19.57 8.64
C PRO A 27 6.80 -20.11 9.95
N PHE A 28 6.40 -21.38 9.94
CA PHE A 28 5.83 -22.04 11.12
C PHE A 28 6.37 -23.46 11.29
N TYR A 29 6.65 -23.84 12.54
CA TYR A 29 7.15 -25.17 12.88
C TYR A 29 6.07 -26.22 12.58
N GLY A 30 6.34 -27.09 11.60
CA GLY A 30 5.51 -28.26 11.27
C GLY A 30 4.75 -28.21 9.93
N VAL A 31 4.52 -27.02 9.35
CA VAL A 31 3.77 -26.86 8.08
C VAL A 31 4.48 -25.97 7.04
N ALA A 32 5.76 -25.67 7.27
CA ALA A 32 6.60 -24.73 6.53
C ALA A 32 6.12 -23.26 6.61
N TYR A 33 4.89 -22.96 6.19
CA TYR A 33 4.32 -21.60 6.21
C TYR A 33 2.87 -21.58 6.70
N VAL A 34 2.51 -20.51 7.41
CA VAL A 34 1.14 -20.16 7.80
C VAL A 34 0.83 -18.76 7.29
N ILE A 35 -0.44 -18.51 6.97
CA ILE A 35 -0.91 -17.18 6.56
C ILE A 35 -1.27 -16.39 7.82
N ASP A 36 -0.55 -15.31 8.08
CA ASP A 36 -0.95 -14.27 9.03
C ASP A 36 -1.99 -13.36 8.37
N GLY A 37 -3.25 -13.55 8.77
CA GLY A 37 -4.38 -12.76 8.27
C GLY A 37 -4.33 -11.28 8.69
N ILE A 38 -3.69 -10.96 9.81
CA ILE A 38 -3.56 -9.57 10.28
C ILE A 38 -2.52 -8.85 9.43
N ALA A 39 -1.38 -9.48 9.19
CA ALA A 39 -0.35 -8.95 8.28
C ALA A 39 -0.92 -8.76 6.86
N LEU A 40 -1.68 -9.75 6.36
CA LEU A 40 -2.36 -9.65 5.06
C LEU A 40 -3.27 -8.42 5.01
N ALA A 41 -4.17 -8.28 5.99
CA ALA A 41 -5.14 -7.19 6.03
C ALA A 41 -4.44 -5.83 6.18
N ALA A 42 -3.44 -5.72 7.04
CA ALA A 42 -2.72 -4.48 7.29
C ALA A 42 -1.99 -3.96 6.05
N VAL A 43 -1.35 -4.84 5.29
CA VAL A 43 -0.61 -4.46 4.07
C VAL A 43 -1.56 -4.24 2.88
N LEU A 44 -2.68 -4.98 2.80
CA LEU A 44 -3.64 -4.83 1.71
C LEU A 44 -4.52 -3.57 1.85
N THR A 45 -4.90 -3.20 3.08
CA THR A 45 -5.83 -2.10 3.37
C THR A 45 -5.40 -0.78 2.72
N PRO A 46 -4.11 -0.36 2.78
CA PRO A 46 -3.64 0.84 2.10
C PRO A 46 -3.98 0.91 0.62
N PHE A 47 -3.82 -0.21 -0.10
CA PHE A 47 -4.05 -0.27 -1.54
C PHE A 47 -5.53 -0.39 -1.88
N ALA A 48 -6.33 -1.02 -1.02
CA ALA A 48 -7.78 -0.99 -1.13
C ALA A 48 -8.31 0.45 -1.00
N ILE A 49 -7.85 1.20 0.01
CA ILE A 49 -8.22 2.61 0.19
C ILE A 49 -7.74 3.43 -1.00
N TYR A 50 -6.47 3.32 -1.40
CA TYR A 50 -5.95 4.02 -2.57
C TYR A 50 -6.76 3.73 -3.84
N GLY A 51 -7.19 2.49 -4.04
CA GLY A 51 -8.07 2.09 -5.14
C GLY A 51 -9.39 2.87 -5.19
N MET A 52 -9.98 3.20 -4.04
CA MET A 52 -11.19 4.03 -3.94
C MET A 52 -10.97 5.46 -4.47
N PHE A 53 -9.74 5.96 -4.47
CA PHE A 53 -9.40 7.31 -4.92
C PHE A 53 -8.99 7.40 -6.40
N ILE A 54 -8.90 6.27 -7.14
CA ILE A 54 -8.49 6.26 -8.55
C ILE A 54 -9.35 7.15 -9.45
N GLU A 55 -10.66 7.20 -9.20
CA GLU A 55 -11.58 8.04 -9.99
C GLU A 55 -11.57 9.52 -9.56
N SER A 56 -11.14 9.78 -8.32
CA SER A 56 -11.17 11.12 -7.70
C SER A 56 -9.90 11.92 -7.96
N LEU A 57 -8.74 11.27 -7.98
CA LEU A 57 -7.43 11.89 -8.16
C LEU A 57 -7.06 12.02 -9.64
N ARG A 58 -6.48 13.16 -10.04
CA ARG A 58 -6.00 13.39 -11.42
C ARG A 58 -4.48 13.35 -11.55
N GLY A 59 -4.02 12.94 -12.73
CA GLY A 59 -2.70 13.27 -13.25
C GLY A 59 -1.55 12.77 -12.36
N PRO A 60 -0.52 13.60 -12.12
CA PRO A 60 0.68 13.20 -11.39
C PRO A 60 0.42 12.92 -9.90
N TRP A 61 -0.65 13.46 -9.31
CA TRP A 61 -0.99 13.21 -7.90
C TRP A 61 -1.43 11.77 -7.63
N LEU A 62 -2.15 11.17 -8.59
CA LEU A 62 -2.49 9.74 -8.53
C LEU A 62 -1.20 8.91 -8.51
N LEU A 63 -0.30 9.17 -9.46
CA LEU A 63 0.97 8.45 -9.53
C LEU A 63 1.85 8.65 -8.28
N ALA A 64 2.04 9.90 -7.87
CA ALA A 64 2.92 10.24 -6.75
C ALA A 64 2.43 9.62 -5.44
N SER A 65 1.13 9.75 -5.14
CA SER A 65 0.56 9.13 -3.94
C SER A 65 0.70 7.61 -3.97
N GLY A 66 0.37 6.96 -5.09
CA GLY A 66 0.54 5.51 -5.23
C GLY A 66 1.99 5.06 -5.04
N LEU A 67 2.97 5.77 -5.61
CA LEU A 67 4.39 5.45 -5.46
C LEU A 67 4.89 5.64 -4.03
N VAL A 68 4.46 6.69 -3.34
CA VAL A 68 4.83 6.93 -1.94
C VAL A 68 4.26 5.81 -1.06
N LEU A 69 2.98 5.45 -1.24
CA LEU A 69 2.35 4.37 -0.49
C LEU A 69 3.03 3.02 -0.74
N LEU A 70 3.33 2.72 -2.00
CA LEU A 70 4.05 1.50 -2.36
C LEU A 70 5.46 1.49 -1.78
N GLY A 71 6.20 2.59 -1.91
CA GLY A 71 7.57 2.70 -1.42
C GLY A 71 7.66 2.50 0.10
N ILE A 72 6.78 3.17 0.86
CA ILE A 72 6.72 3.00 2.32
C ILE A 72 6.35 1.55 2.68
N THR A 73 5.34 1.00 2.00
CA THR A 73 4.91 -0.37 2.29
C THR A 73 6.00 -1.39 2.00
N LEU A 74 6.69 -1.26 0.86
CA LEU A 74 7.79 -2.15 0.51
C LEU A 74 8.97 -1.99 1.48
N ALA A 75 9.30 -0.77 1.91
CA ALA A 75 10.35 -0.56 2.89
C ALA A 75 10.06 -1.29 4.19
N VAL A 76 8.85 -1.15 4.73
CA VAL A 76 8.43 -1.81 5.97
C VAL A 76 8.36 -3.32 5.80
N VAL A 77 7.79 -3.81 4.69
CA VAL A 77 7.73 -5.26 4.41
C VAL A 77 9.14 -5.83 4.28
N ILE A 78 10.04 -5.18 3.56
CA ILE A 78 11.42 -5.66 3.39
C ILE A 78 12.14 -5.73 4.74
N ASP A 79 12.04 -4.67 5.53
CA ASP A 79 12.69 -4.57 6.83
C ASP A 79 12.17 -5.65 7.80
N GLU A 80 10.86 -5.64 8.09
CA GLU A 80 10.25 -6.50 9.09
C GLU A 80 10.10 -7.96 8.63
N ARG A 81 9.89 -8.23 7.34
CA ARG A 81 9.68 -9.61 6.85
C ARG A 81 10.99 -10.31 6.47
N TYR A 82 11.93 -9.60 5.88
CA TYR A 82 13.07 -10.21 5.20
C TYR A 82 14.42 -9.88 5.82
N LEU A 83 14.57 -8.73 6.50
CA LEU A 83 15.84 -8.35 7.12
C LEU A 83 15.86 -8.68 8.62
N ASP A 84 14.79 -8.36 9.36
CA ASP A 84 14.73 -8.53 10.81
C ASP A 84 13.37 -9.10 11.26
N TYR A 85 13.08 -10.34 10.86
CA TYR A 85 11.82 -10.98 11.21
C TYR A 85 11.82 -11.52 12.64
N ASP A 86 11.26 -10.74 13.56
CA ASP A 86 11.01 -11.10 14.97
C ASP A 86 9.50 -11.23 15.26
N GLY A 87 8.73 -11.77 14.31
CA GLY A 87 7.29 -11.95 14.47
C GLY A 87 6.49 -10.65 14.53
N TYR A 88 6.96 -9.59 13.85
CA TYR A 88 6.34 -8.27 13.82
C TYR A 88 6.21 -7.59 15.18
N ARG A 89 7.20 -7.82 16.05
CA ARG A 89 7.22 -7.31 17.43
C ARG A 89 7.10 -5.80 17.52
N ASP A 90 7.74 -5.06 16.61
CA ASP A 90 7.71 -3.60 16.58
C ASP A 90 6.41 -3.04 15.96
N ALA A 91 5.56 -3.94 15.46
CA ALA A 91 4.24 -3.68 14.91
C ALA A 91 4.23 -2.69 13.74
N THR A 92 5.39 -2.30 13.18
CA THR A 92 5.46 -1.21 12.19
C THR A 92 4.74 -1.60 10.90
N LEU A 93 4.78 -2.88 10.55
CA LEU A 93 3.99 -3.47 9.46
C LEU A 93 2.49 -3.16 9.59
N TYR A 94 1.97 -3.11 10.82
CA TYR A 94 0.53 -2.98 11.06
C TYR A 94 0.04 -1.53 10.99
N TRP A 95 0.87 -0.54 11.33
CA TRP A 95 0.41 0.86 11.45
C TRP A 95 1.09 1.83 10.49
N VAL A 96 2.35 1.61 10.08
CA VAL A 96 3.08 2.55 9.21
C VAL A 96 2.42 2.68 7.83
N PRO A 97 2.05 1.59 7.12
CA PRO A 97 1.35 1.72 5.84
C PRO A 97 0.00 2.43 5.96
N LEU A 98 -0.73 2.21 7.06
CA LEU A 98 -2.00 2.89 7.34
C LEU A 98 -1.80 4.38 7.61
N LEU A 99 -0.78 4.72 8.40
CA LEU A 99 -0.43 6.11 8.69
C LEU A 99 0.00 6.85 7.42
N ALA A 100 0.74 6.18 6.53
CA ALA A 100 1.07 6.72 5.22
C ALA A 100 -0.18 7.04 4.41
N VAL A 101 -1.18 6.14 4.38
CA VAL A 101 -2.47 6.42 3.73
C VAL A 101 -3.21 7.59 4.37
N ALA A 102 -3.28 7.63 5.70
CA ALA A 102 -3.95 8.69 6.45
C ALA A 102 -3.34 10.07 6.21
N ILE A 103 -2.09 10.16 5.77
CA ILE A 103 -1.40 11.43 5.48
C ILE A 103 -1.39 11.72 3.98
N VAL A 104 -0.92 10.76 3.17
CA VAL A 104 -0.64 10.95 1.75
C VAL A 104 -1.92 11.15 0.94
N LEU A 105 -2.98 10.37 1.22
CA LEU A 105 -4.22 10.48 0.43
C LEU A 105 -4.98 11.77 0.69
N PRO A 106 -5.15 12.27 1.94
CA PRO A 106 -5.75 13.58 2.15
C PRO A 106 -4.98 14.71 1.46
N ILE A 107 -3.65 14.70 1.53
CA ILE A 107 -2.81 15.68 0.83
C ILE A 107 -3.05 15.58 -0.68
N ALA A 108 -2.94 14.39 -1.26
CA ALA A 108 -3.16 14.18 -2.68
C ALA A 108 -4.57 14.58 -3.11
N TYR A 109 -5.58 14.36 -2.27
CA TYR A 109 -6.96 14.73 -2.54
C TYR A 109 -7.15 16.25 -2.52
N ILE A 110 -6.60 16.96 -1.53
CA ILE A 110 -6.71 18.42 -1.43
C ILE A 110 -6.10 19.10 -2.67
N PHE A 111 -4.94 18.63 -3.13
CA PHE A 111 -4.22 19.27 -4.23
C PHE A 111 -4.54 18.70 -5.63
N GLY A 112 -5.12 17.50 -5.70
CA GLY A 112 -5.27 16.73 -6.93
C GLY A 112 -6.70 16.31 -7.28
N LYS A 113 -7.72 16.76 -6.52
CA LYS A 113 -9.13 16.40 -6.78
C LYS A 113 -9.62 16.89 -8.14
N ARG A 114 -10.50 16.10 -8.76
CA ARG A 114 -11.30 16.49 -9.92
C ARG A 114 -12.17 17.71 -9.59
N GLU A 115 -12.09 18.78 -10.38
CA GLU A 115 -13.13 19.81 -10.36
C GLU A 115 -14.47 19.19 -10.79
N PRO A 116 -15.57 19.45 -10.05
CA PRO A 116 -16.89 19.02 -10.48
C PRO A 116 -17.18 19.68 -11.83
N TYR A 117 -17.75 18.91 -12.75
CA TYR A 117 -18.16 19.40 -14.07
C TYR A 117 -19.04 20.64 -13.90
N THR A 118 -18.52 21.81 -14.25
CA THR A 118 -19.30 23.04 -14.51
C THR A 118 -19.81 23.00 -15.93
#